data_AF-A0A8D1BAH7-F1
#
_entry.id   AF-A0A8D1BAH7-F1
#
_cell.length_a   1.000
_cell.length_b   1.000
_cell.length_c   1.000
_cell.angle_alpha   90.00
_cell.angle_beta   90.00
_cell.angle_gamma   90.00
#
_symmetry.space_group_name_H-M   'P 1'
#
loop_
_entity.id
_entity.type
_entity.pdbx_description
1 polymer ?
#
loop_
_entity_poly.entity_id
_entity_poly.type
_entity_poly.pdbx_seq_one_letter_code
_entity_poly.pdbx_strand_id
1 'polypeptide(L)'
;MWRTCLRLRDGGRRLLNRPRGGLIASEGRGPSPPTPARAYAPPAERKRFYQNVSITQGEGGFEINLDHRKLKTPQAKLFTVPSEALAVAVATEWDSQQDTIKPYTMHLTTLCNTSLDNPTQRDKGQLIRAALKFLDTDTVCYRVEEPETLVELQRNEWDPVIAWAERRYGVEISSSTSILGPSIPARTREALVSHLASYNMWALQGIEFVVTQLKSMVLTLGLIDLYLTVERAVLLSRLEEEYQVGARLGCPRSDALKHVAVKLPHALPSSRGNRTPGAEKGIVHHAPWQGARPPSWPHRLLSAPGRLGAPVCLPHTGGAGGPARSP
;
A
#
# COMPACT_ATOMS: atom_id res chain seq x y z
N MET A 1 -6.25 -7.78 -12.74
CA MET A 1 -6.94 -7.71 -14.04
C MET A 1 -5.95 -8.00 -15.18
N TRP A 2 -5.34 -9.19 -15.18
CA TRP A 2 -4.37 -9.62 -16.21
C TRP A 2 -4.96 -10.78 -17.00
N ARG A 3 -5.70 -10.45 -18.07
CA ARG A 3 -6.25 -11.45 -19.00
C ARG A 3 -6.37 -10.92 -20.42
N THR A 4 -5.46 -10.08 -20.91
CA THR A 4 -5.49 -9.75 -22.35
C THR A 4 -4.18 -9.13 -22.80
N CYS A 5 -3.24 -9.96 -23.22
CA CYS A 5 -2.20 -9.51 -24.14
C CYS A 5 -1.62 -10.73 -24.83
N LEU A 6 -2.35 -11.32 -25.78
CA LEU A 6 -1.81 -12.25 -26.75
C LEU A 6 -2.74 -12.30 -27.96
N ARG A 7 -2.13 -12.04 -29.12
CA ARG A 7 -2.64 -12.11 -30.50
C ARG A 7 -3.35 -10.84 -30.99
N LEU A 8 -2.68 -10.16 -31.92
CA LEU A 8 -3.21 -9.82 -33.24
C LEU A 8 -2.02 -9.54 -34.17
N ARG A 9 -1.70 -10.51 -35.03
CA ARG A 9 -0.89 -10.31 -36.24
C ARG A 9 -1.46 -11.27 -37.29
N ASP A 10 -2.27 -10.72 -38.19
CA ASP A 10 -2.13 -10.89 -39.64
C ASP A 10 -3.35 -10.30 -40.34
N GLY A 11 -3.06 -9.33 -41.21
CA GLY A 11 -4.01 -8.76 -42.15
C GLY A 11 -3.93 -9.50 -43.49
N GLY A 12 -5.01 -9.45 -44.26
CA GLY A 12 -4.97 -9.87 -45.66
C GLY A 12 -6.32 -10.26 -46.26
N ARG A 13 -7.06 -9.25 -46.78
CA ARG A 13 -7.76 -9.21 -48.10
C ARG A 13 -8.28 -10.57 -48.66
N ARG A 14 -9.54 -10.74 -49.07
CA ARG A 14 -10.16 -10.20 -50.32
C ARG A 14 -11.55 -10.84 -50.51
N LEU A 15 -12.38 -10.13 -51.26
CA LEU A 15 -13.76 -10.37 -51.67
C LEU A 15 -13.92 -11.42 -52.78
N LEU A 16 -15.20 -11.70 -53.11
CA LEU A 16 -15.82 -12.48 -54.20
C LEU A 16 -16.28 -13.87 -53.71
N ASN A 17 -17.51 -14.37 -53.92
CA ASN A 17 -18.50 -14.15 -54.96
C ASN A 17 -19.88 -14.68 -54.44
N ARG A 18 -21.01 -14.06 -54.81
CA ARG A 18 -22.37 -14.57 -54.49
C ARG A 18 -23.14 -14.76 -55.80
N PRO A 19 -23.74 -15.94 -56.07
CA PRO A 19 -24.82 -16.05 -57.02
C PRO A 19 -26.19 -16.02 -56.32
N ARG A 20 -27.17 -15.44 -57.02
CA ARG A 20 -28.61 -15.49 -56.73
C ARG A 20 -29.20 -16.82 -57.23
N GLY A 21 -30.12 -17.41 -56.46
CA GLY A 21 -31.08 -18.38 -56.98
C GLY A 21 -31.67 -19.31 -55.92
N GLY A 22 -33.01 -19.38 -55.86
CA GLY A 22 -33.73 -20.53 -55.30
C GLY A 22 -34.39 -20.32 -53.94
N LEU A 23 -35.69 -19.99 -53.95
CA LEU A 23 -36.61 -20.20 -52.84
C LEU A 23 -36.75 -21.71 -52.58
N ILE A 24 -36.37 -22.18 -51.39
CA ILE A 24 -36.75 -23.50 -50.88
C ILE A 24 -37.16 -23.34 -49.42
N ALA A 25 -38.24 -24.03 -49.07
CA ALA A 25 -39.03 -23.94 -47.86
C ALA A 25 -38.21 -23.98 -46.56
N SER A 26 -38.69 -23.21 -45.57
CA SER A 26 -38.22 -23.22 -44.20
C SER A 26 -38.57 -24.54 -43.51
N GLU A 27 -37.61 -25.45 -43.42
CA GLU A 27 -37.64 -26.53 -42.43
C GLU A 27 -36.94 -26.08 -41.14
N GLY A 28 -37.60 -26.31 -40.01
CA GLY A 28 -37.20 -25.85 -38.70
C GLY A 28 -35.80 -26.34 -38.31
N ARG A 29 -34.95 -25.38 -37.93
CA ARG A 29 -33.66 -25.66 -37.31
C ARG A 29 -33.90 -26.29 -35.94
N GLY A 30 -33.75 -27.61 -35.84
CA GLY A 30 -33.70 -28.32 -34.56
C GLY A 30 -32.58 -27.75 -33.66
N PRO A 31 -32.67 -27.91 -32.33
CA PRO A 31 -31.69 -27.36 -31.41
C PRO A 31 -30.29 -27.92 -31.74
N SER A 32 -29.34 -27.01 -31.96
CA SER A 32 -27.93 -27.36 -32.17
C SER A 32 -27.41 -28.18 -30.97
N PRO A 33 -26.58 -29.21 -31.20
CA PRO A 33 -26.02 -30.00 -30.11
C PRO A 33 -25.23 -29.09 -29.16
N PRO A 34 -25.26 -29.35 -27.85
CA PRO A 34 -24.53 -28.54 -26.88
C PRO A 34 -23.05 -28.56 -27.24
N THR A 35 -22.48 -27.38 -27.43
CA THR A 35 -21.03 -27.21 -27.63
C THR A 35 -20.32 -27.90 -26.47
N PRO A 36 -19.33 -28.79 -26.70
CA PRO A 36 -18.65 -29.45 -25.61
C PRO A 36 -18.05 -28.37 -24.72
N ALA A 37 -18.43 -28.40 -23.44
CA ALA A 37 -17.89 -27.50 -22.43
C ALA A 37 -16.37 -27.59 -22.51
N ARG A 38 -15.73 -26.49 -22.90
CA ARG A 38 -14.27 -26.42 -23.00
C ARG A 38 -13.72 -26.69 -21.60
N ALA A 39 -13.23 -27.91 -21.38
CA ALA A 39 -12.62 -28.30 -20.12
C ALA A 39 -11.54 -27.27 -19.79
N TYR A 40 -11.64 -26.66 -18.62
CA TYR A 40 -10.61 -25.75 -18.14
C TYR A 40 -9.37 -26.59 -17.84
N ALA A 41 -8.44 -26.64 -18.78
CA ALA A 41 -7.10 -27.12 -18.51
C ALA A 41 -6.40 -26.04 -17.66
N PRO A 42 -6.00 -26.33 -16.41
CA PRO A 42 -5.23 -25.38 -15.64
C PRO A 42 -3.94 -25.04 -16.40
N PRO A 43 -3.46 -23.78 -16.31
CA PRO A 43 -2.20 -23.39 -16.93
C PRO A 43 -1.09 -24.35 -16.49
N ALA A 44 -0.27 -24.83 -17.43
CA ALA A 44 0.84 -25.72 -17.12
C ALA A 44 1.77 -25.08 -16.07
N GLU A 45 1.90 -25.77 -14.93
CA GLU A 45 2.77 -25.36 -13.83
C GLU A 45 4.23 -25.35 -14.28
N ARG A 46 4.96 -24.26 -14.02
CA ARG A 46 6.37 -24.14 -14.36
C ARG A 46 7.22 -24.80 -13.27
N LYS A 47 7.88 -25.91 -13.62
CA LYS A 47 8.85 -26.56 -12.74
C LYS A 47 10.00 -25.60 -12.39
N ARG A 48 10.51 -25.69 -11.15
CA ARG A 48 11.75 -25.01 -10.74
C ARG A 48 12.89 -25.52 -11.62
N PHE A 49 13.62 -24.58 -12.22
CA PHE A 49 14.68 -24.86 -13.21
C PHE A 49 16.05 -24.40 -12.74
N TYR A 50 16.17 -23.93 -11.50
CA TYR A 50 17.37 -23.38 -10.90
C TYR A 50 17.64 -24.01 -9.53
N GLN A 51 18.91 -24.06 -9.12
CA GLN A 51 19.29 -24.56 -7.80
C GLN A 51 19.61 -23.44 -6.84
N ASN A 52 20.47 -22.50 -7.23
CA ASN A 52 20.97 -21.44 -6.37
C ASN A 52 20.35 -20.09 -6.73
N VAL A 53 20.09 -19.26 -5.72
CA VAL A 53 19.71 -17.86 -5.89
C VAL A 53 20.80 -17.00 -5.26
N SER A 54 21.33 -16.04 -6.02
CA SER A 54 22.36 -15.12 -5.54
C SER A 54 22.04 -13.68 -5.92
N ILE A 55 22.66 -12.73 -5.21
CA ILE A 55 22.48 -11.30 -5.44
C ILE A 55 23.83 -10.72 -5.84
N THR A 56 23.85 -9.89 -6.87
CA THR A 56 25.03 -9.17 -7.31
C THR A 56 24.74 -7.69 -7.40
N GLN A 57 25.70 -6.85 -7.02
CA GLN A 57 25.62 -5.41 -7.24
C GLN A 57 26.08 -5.09 -8.67
N GLY A 58 25.21 -4.45 -9.45
CA GLY A 58 25.50 -3.94 -10.80
C GLY A 58 25.49 -2.41 -10.83
N GLU A 59 25.72 -1.84 -12.01
CA GLU A 59 25.78 -0.37 -12.20
C GLU A 59 24.46 0.34 -11.86
N GLY A 60 23.32 -0.35 -11.99
CA GLY A 60 21.98 0.20 -11.78
C GLY A 60 21.29 -0.18 -10.46
N GLY A 61 21.99 -0.87 -9.55
CA GLY A 61 21.43 -1.38 -8.30
C GLY A 61 21.75 -2.85 -8.05
N PHE A 62 20.83 -3.57 -7.43
CA PHE A 62 21.00 -4.98 -7.08
C PHE A 62 20.26 -5.87 -8.07
N GLU A 63 20.94 -6.91 -8.54
CA GLU A 63 20.43 -7.89 -9.49
C GLU A 63 20.28 -9.24 -8.82
N ILE A 64 19.23 -9.99 -9.18
CA ILE A 64 19.01 -11.36 -8.72
C ILE A 64 19.43 -12.33 -9.82
N ASN A 65 20.24 -13.32 -9.45
CA ASN A 65 20.70 -14.38 -10.34
C ASN A 65 20.12 -15.72 -9.91
N LEU A 66 19.62 -16.47 -10.88
CA LEU A 66 19.21 -17.86 -10.74
C LEU A 66 20.31 -18.72 -11.38
N ASP A 67 21.08 -19.41 -10.55
CA ASP A 67 22.37 -20.01 -10.90
C ASP A 67 23.31 -19.00 -11.58
N HIS A 68 23.54 -19.15 -12.88
CA HIS A 68 24.40 -18.29 -13.70
C HIS A 68 23.60 -17.35 -14.61
N ARG A 69 22.27 -17.25 -14.44
CA ARG A 69 21.37 -16.46 -15.29
C ARG A 69 20.75 -15.31 -14.51
N LYS A 70 20.90 -14.09 -15.05
CA LYS A 70 20.24 -12.90 -14.52
C LYS A 70 18.72 -13.02 -14.64
N LEU A 71 18.00 -12.73 -13.56
CA LEU A 71 16.54 -12.68 -13.57
C LEU A 71 16.05 -11.55 -14.48
N LYS A 72 14.97 -11.81 -15.22
CA LYS A 72 14.34 -10.84 -16.12
C LYS A 72 12.87 -10.67 -15.81
N THR A 73 12.36 -9.48 -16.10
CA THR A 73 10.93 -9.17 -16.02
C THR A 73 10.16 -9.83 -17.17
N PRO A 74 8.81 -9.89 -17.09
CA PRO A 74 7.98 -10.36 -18.20
C PRO A 74 8.22 -9.64 -19.54
N GLN A 75 8.58 -8.35 -19.52
CA GLN A 75 8.99 -7.61 -20.73
C GLN A 75 10.47 -7.80 -21.12
N ALA A 76 11.12 -8.83 -20.58
CA ALA A 76 12.52 -9.17 -20.81
C ALA A 76 13.55 -8.09 -20.42
N LYS A 77 13.15 -7.13 -19.57
CA LYS A 77 14.09 -6.18 -18.95
C LYS A 77 14.90 -6.90 -17.87
N LEU A 78 16.08 -6.39 -17.57
CA LEU A 78 16.86 -6.88 -16.44
C LEU A 78 16.13 -6.59 -15.13
N PHE A 79 16.03 -7.57 -14.24
CA PHE A 79 15.42 -7.39 -12.93
C PHE A 79 16.43 -6.76 -11.97
N THR A 80 16.41 -5.43 -11.91
CA THR A 80 17.29 -4.63 -11.05
C THR A 80 16.45 -3.86 -10.03
N VAL A 81 16.81 -3.93 -8.76
CA VAL A 81 16.11 -3.24 -7.66
C VAL A 81 17.02 -2.22 -6.98
N PRO A 82 16.48 -1.12 -6.44
CA PRO A 82 17.29 -0.01 -5.91
C PRO A 82 17.88 -0.25 -4.52
N SER A 83 17.47 -1.31 -3.82
CA SER A 83 17.83 -1.56 -2.42
C SER A 83 18.24 -3.02 -2.21
N GLU A 84 19.32 -3.22 -1.45
CA GLU A 84 19.81 -4.54 -1.07
C GLU A 84 18.76 -5.32 -0.28
N ALA A 85 18.09 -4.67 0.67
CA ALA A 85 17.05 -5.30 1.48
C ALA A 85 15.90 -5.83 0.62
N LEU A 86 15.52 -5.08 -0.43
CA LEU A 86 14.51 -5.53 -1.38
C LEU A 86 15.02 -6.68 -2.25
N ALA A 87 16.29 -6.65 -2.66
CA ALA A 87 16.92 -7.75 -3.40
C ALA A 87 16.96 -9.04 -2.59
N VAL A 88 17.32 -8.96 -1.30
CA VAL A 88 17.30 -10.09 -0.36
C VAL A 88 15.89 -10.66 -0.25
N ALA A 89 14.90 -9.81 -0.02
CA ALA A 89 13.52 -10.27 0.13
C ALA A 89 12.99 -10.96 -1.15
N VAL A 90 13.29 -10.40 -2.33
CA VAL A 90 12.95 -11.05 -3.61
C VAL A 90 13.72 -12.36 -3.78
N ALA A 91 15.02 -12.39 -3.50
CA ALA A 91 15.82 -13.61 -3.59
C ALA A 91 15.26 -14.72 -2.69
N THR A 92 14.80 -14.37 -1.48
CA THR A 92 14.13 -15.31 -0.57
C THR A 92 12.85 -15.87 -1.16
N GLU A 93 12.02 -15.07 -1.85
CA GLU A 93 10.81 -15.58 -2.53
C GLU A 93 11.15 -16.61 -3.62
N TRP A 94 12.25 -16.39 -4.35
CA TRP A 94 12.73 -17.34 -5.37
C TRP A 94 13.32 -18.59 -4.73
N ASP A 95 14.11 -18.45 -3.68
CA ASP A 95 14.72 -19.60 -3.00
C ASP A 95 13.68 -20.50 -2.32
N SER A 96 12.59 -19.92 -1.80
CA SER A 96 11.51 -20.65 -1.14
C SER A 96 10.66 -21.52 -2.08
N GLN A 97 10.80 -21.39 -3.41
CA GLN A 97 10.05 -22.20 -4.36
C GLN A 97 10.55 -23.65 -4.34
N GLN A 98 9.67 -24.64 -4.29
CA GLN A 98 10.08 -26.05 -4.27
C GLN A 98 10.10 -26.63 -5.69
N ASP A 99 9.36 -27.70 -5.96
CA ASP A 99 9.35 -28.37 -7.27
C ASP A 99 8.74 -27.50 -8.40
N THR A 100 7.78 -26.65 -8.04
CA THR A 100 7.04 -25.78 -8.94
C THR A 100 7.17 -24.34 -8.47
N ILE A 101 7.38 -23.43 -9.43
CA ILE A 101 7.33 -21.99 -9.19
C ILE A 101 5.85 -21.58 -9.07
N LYS A 102 5.48 -21.02 -7.92
CA LYS A 102 4.13 -20.60 -7.56
C LYS A 102 4.05 -19.07 -7.51
N PRO A 103 3.69 -18.38 -8.62
CA PRO A 103 3.75 -16.92 -8.70
C PRO A 103 2.87 -16.20 -7.65
N TYR A 104 1.78 -16.83 -7.21
CA TYR A 104 0.89 -16.27 -6.19
C TYR A 104 1.53 -16.19 -4.79
N THR A 105 2.69 -16.81 -4.58
CA THR A 105 3.48 -16.70 -3.35
C THR A 105 4.60 -15.66 -3.45
N MET A 106 4.76 -15.03 -4.62
CA MET A 106 5.91 -14.16 -4.94
C MET A 106 5.43 -12.71 -5.16
N HIS A 107 4.91 -12.11 -4.10
CA HIS A 107 4.26 -10.80 -4.17
C HIS A 107 5.27 -9.67 -4.39
N LEU A 108 6.45 -9.72 -3.77
CA LEU A 108 7.50 -8.72 -3.96
C LEU A 108 8.05 -8.78 -5.38
N THR A 109 8.26 -9.99 -5.91
CA THR A 109 8.66 -10.19 -7.31
C THR A 109 7.62 -9.58 -8.26
N THR A 110 6.33 -9.79 -7.99
CA THR A 110 5.24 -9.24 -8.80
C THR A 110 5.18 -7.71 -8.74
N LEU A 111 5.38 -7.13 -7.56
CA LEU A 111 5.43 -5.67 -7.38
C LEU A 111 6.64 -5.07 -8.10
N CYS A 112 7.82 -5.65 -7.95
CA CYS A 112 9.04 -5.21 -8.64
C CYS A 112 8.89 -5.27 -10.16
N ASN A 113 8.31 -6.36 -10.69
CA ASN A 113 7.98 -6.46 -12.11
C ASN A 113 7.08 -5.31 -12.56
N THR A 114 6.06 -4.97 -11.75
CA THR A 114 5.16 -3.86 -12.06
C THR A 114 5.90 -2.52 -12.07
N SER A 115 6.78 -2.28 -11.11
CA SER A 115 7.60 -1.06 -11.04
C SER A 115 8.57 -0.94 -12.23
N LEU A 116 9.18 -2.04 -12.66
CA LEU A 116 10.16 -2.06 -13.76
C LEU A 116 9.51 -2.00 -15.15
N ASP A 117 8.43 -2.76 -15.35
CA ASP A 117 7.77 -2.85 -16.64
C ASP A 117 6.82 -1.68 -16.88
N ASN A 118 6.25 -1.11 -15.80
CA ASN A 118 5.21 -0.08 -15.82
C ASN A 118 4.24 -0.27 -17.00
N PRO A 119 3.52 -1.41 -17.06
CA PRO A 119 2.75 -1.81 -18.23
C PRO A 119 1.62 -0.82 -18.55
N THR A 120 1.12 -0.10 -17.54
CA THR A 120 0.09 0.93 -17.68
C THR A 120 0.67 2.32 -17.94
N GLN A 121 2.00 2.46 -18.03
CA GLN A 121 2.73 3.71 -18.25
C GLN A 121 2.28 4.84 -17.31
N ARG A 122 2.01 4.50 -16.04
CA ARG A 122 1.51 5.47 -15.07
C ARG A 122 2.63 6.37 -14.56
N ASP A 123 2.34 7.66 -14.47
CA ASP A 123 3.20 8.64 -13.84
C ASP A 123 2.99 8.71 -12.32
N LYS A 124 3.88 9.42 -11.60
CA LYS A 124 3.78 9.59 -10.14
C LYS A 124 2.45 10.20 -9.73
N GLY A 125 1.96 11.21 -10.45
CA GLY A 125 0.71 11.89 -10.14
C GLY A 125 -0.50 10.95 -10.25
N GLN A 126 -0.50 10.05 -11.23
CA GLN A 126 -1.54 9.04 -11.41
C GLN A 126 -1.52 8.00 -10.29
N LEU A 127 -0.36 7.60 -9.77
CA LEU A 127 -0.27 6.71 -8.60
C LEU A 127 -0.81 7.41 -7.35
N ILE A 128 -0.38 8.66 -7.10
CA ILE A 128 -0.82 9.47 -5.97
C ILE A 128 -2.35 9.65 -5.99
N ARG A 129 -2.92 10.02 -7.16
CA ARG A 129 -4.37 10.18 -7.30
C ARG A 129 -5.14 8.89 -7.02
N ALA A 130 -4.61 7.74 -7.43
CA ALA A 130 -5.26 6.46 -7.16
C ALA A 130 -5.18 6.04 -5.69
N ALA A 131 -4.04 6.27 -5.03
CA ALA A 131 -3.93 6.05 -3.59
C ALA A 131 -4.90 6.95 -2.82
N LEU A 132 -4.95 8.24 -3.15
CA LEU A 132 -5.84 9.20 -2.48
C LEU A 132 -7.32 9.05 -2.78
N LYS A 133 -7.69 8.25 -3.80
CA LYS A 133 -9.09 7.90 -4.04
C LYS A 133 -9.69 7.13 -2.86
N PHE A 134 -8.86 6.37 -2.13
CA PHE A 134 -9.30 5.64 -0.96
C PHE A 134 -9.55 6.53 0.26
N LEU A 135 -9.07 7.77 0.27
CA LEU A 135 -9.33 8.69 1.38
C LEU A 135 -10.81 9.05 1.49
N ASP A 136 -11.50 9.15 0.35
CA ASP A 136 -12.95 9.43 0.29
C ASP A 136 -13.78 8.24 0.77
N THR A 137 -13.25 7.03 0.63
CA THR A 137 -13.91 5.76 0.99
C THR A 137 -13.10 5.02 2.06
N ASP A 138 -12.44 5.75 2.96
CA ASP A 138 -11.47 5.15 3.87
C ASP A 138 -12.18 4.33 4.94
N THR A 139 -11.85 3.03 5.05
CA THR A 139 -12.52 2.10 5.98
C THR A 139 -12.63 2.64 7.40
N VAL A 140 -11.61 3.34 7.92
CA VAL A 140 -11.65 3.82 9.33
C VAL A 140 -12.57 5.03 9.53
N CYS A 141 -13.01 5.67 8.45
CA CYS A 141 -13.86 6.85 8.51
C CYS A 141 -15.35 6.54 8.40
N TYR A 142 -15.73 5.34 7.95
CA TYR A 142 -17.13 4.90 7.91
C TYR A 142 -17.47 4.14 9.18
N ARG A 143 -18.40 4.66 9.98
CA ARG A 143 -18.76 4.13 11.30
C ARG A 143 -20.17 3.56 11.29
N VAL A 144 -20.41 2.59 12.16
CA VAL A 144 -21.75 2.06 12.41
C VAL A 144 -22.37 2.76 13.62
N GLU A 145 -23.70 2.71 13.71
CA GLU A 145 -24.46 3.21 14.87
C GLU A 145 -24.90 2.07 15.79
N GLU A 146 -24.95 0.84 15.29
CA GLU A 146 -25.33 -0.36 16.03
C GLU A 146 -24.55 -1.60 15.55
N PRO A 147 -24.36 -2.62 16.41
CA PRO A 147 -24.66 -2.61 17.85
C PRO A 147 -23.67 -1.75 18.64
N GLU A 148 -24.10 -1.21 19.81
CA GLU A 148 -23.30 -0.29 20.66
C GLU A 148 -21.87 -0.78 20.90
N THR A 149 -21.69 -2.08 21.11
CA THR A 149 -20.36 -2.62 21.40
C THR A 149 -19.41 -2.65 20.21
N LEU A 150 -19.94 -2.65 18.98
CA LEU A 150 -19.12 -2.43 17.78
C LEU A 150 -18.79 -0.95 17.63
N VAL A 151 -19.72 -0.05 17.93
CA VAL A 151 -19.47 1.40 17.94
C VAL A 151 -18.33 1.75 18.90
N GLU A 152 -18.39 1.23 20.12
CA GLU A 152 -17.33 1.41 21.12
C GLU A 152 -15.99 0.84 20.65
N LEU A 153 -15.99 -0.35 20.04
CA LEU A 153 -14.78 -0.97 19.52
C LEU A 153 -14.17 -0.14 18.40
N GLN A 154 -14.97 0.31 17.42
CA GLN A 154 -14.51 1.20 16.35
C GLN A 154 -13.92 2.48 16.94
N ARG A 155 -14.61 3.11 17.89
CA ARG A 155 -14.15 4.34 18.56
C ARG A 155 -12.79 4.12 19.23
N ASN A 156 -12.67 3.08 20.04
CA ASN A 156 -11.45 2.82 20.81
C ASN A 156 -10.24 2.48 19.93
N GLU A 157 -10.48 1.83 18.78
CA GLU A 157 -9.42 1.26 17.95
C GLU A 157 -9.02 2.17 16.78
N TRP A 158 -9.98 2.88 16.16
CA TRP A 158 -9.74 3.72 14.99
C TRP A 158 -9.49 5.19 15.32
N ASP A 159 -10.14 5.76 16.35
CA ASP A 159 -9.98 7.19 16.68
C ASP A 159 -8.53 7.54 17.05
N PRO A 160 -7.77 6.71 17.80
CA PRO A 160 -6.36 7.00 18.08
C PRO A 160 -5.50 7.08 16.81
N VAL A 161 -5.84 6.33 15.77
CA VAL A 161 -5.11 6.33 14.51
C VAL A 161 -5.46 7.55 13.67
N ILE A 162 -6.75 7.92 13.60
CA ILE A 162 -7.20 9.15 12.94
C ILE A 162 -6.55 10.36 13.61
N ALA A 163 -6.65 10.47 14.94
CA ALA A 163 -6.09 11.58 15.69
C ALA A 163 -4.56 11.65 15.57
N TRP A 164 -3.87 10.50 15.49
CA TRP A 164 -2.44 10.47 15.18
C TRP A 164 -2.16 11.05 13.79
N ALA A 165 -2.90 10.61 12.76
CA ALA A 165 -2.69 11.06 11.39
C ALA A 165 -2.94 12.57 11.24
N GLU A 166 -4.02 13.08 11.84
CA GLU A 166 -4.33 14.52 11.85
C GLU A 166 -3.19 15.34 12.45
N ARG A 167 -2.68 14.94 13.62
CA ARG A 167 -1.54 15.62 14.26
C ARG A 167 -0.26 15.50 13.45
N ARG A 168 0.03 14.32 12.90
CA ARG A 168 1.28 14.01 12.20
C ARG A 168 1.41 14.73 10.86
N TYR A 169 0.31 14.84 10.13
CA TYR A 169 0.28 15.43 8.80
C TYR A 169 -0.34 16.83 8.76
N GLY A 170 -0.86 17.33 9.89
CA GLY A 170 -1.51 18.63 9.97
C GLY A 170 -2.79 18.69 9.14
N VAL A 171 -3.54 17.59 9.12
CA VAL A 171 -4.75 17.41 8.31
C VAL A 171 -5.98 17.23 9.19
N GLU A 172 -7.15 17.31 8.57
CA GLU A 172 -8.44 17.03 9.19
C GLU A 172 -9.09 15.85 8.47
N ILE A 173 -9.47 14.84 9.24
CA ILE A 173 -10.06 13.59 8.78
C ILE A 173 -11.26 13.27 9.67
N SER A 174 -12.45 13.60 9.20
CA SER A 174 -13.69 13.33 9.90
C SER A 174 -14.16 11.89 9.66
N SER A 175 -14.89 11.34 10.63
CA SER A 175 -15.67 10.10 10.47
C SER A 175 -17.13 10.41 10.16
N SER A 176 -17.85 9.46 9.56
CA SER A 176 -19.26 9.58 9.20
C SER A 176 -20.00 8.26 9.41
N THR A 177 -21.24 8.32 9.89
CA THR A 177 -22.18 7.18 9.90
C THR A 177 -23.07 7.17 8.65
N SER A 178 -23.02 8.22 7.83
CA SER A 178 -23.81 8.34 6.61
C SER A 178 -23.19 7.55 5.46
N ILE A 179 -24.05 7.00 4.60
CA ILE A 179 -23.65 6.35 3.34
C ILE A 179 -22.91 7.31 2.39
N LEU A 180 -23.12 8.62 2.55
CA LEU A 180 -22.42 9.64 1.76
C LEU A 180 -20.94 9.78 2.14
N GLY A 181 -20.53 9.23 3.28
CA GLY A 181 -19.15 9.28 3.77
C GLY A 181 -18.78 10.59 4.47
N PRO A 182 -17.51 10.72 4.90
CA PRO A 182 -16.99 11.93 5.52
C PRO A 182 -16.71 13.02 4.49
N SER A 183 -16.87 14.29 4.88
CA SER A 183 -16.40 15.43 4.09
C SER A 183 -14.91 15.65 4.36
N ILE A 184 -14.05 15.38 3.38
CA ILE A 184 -12.60 15.59 3.49
C ILE A 184 -12.24 16.96 2.92
N PRO A 185 -11.67 17.89 3.71
CA PRO A 185 -11.29 19.21 3.23
C PRO A 185 -10.25 19.17 2.09
N ALA A 186 -10.36 20.10 1.13
CA ALA A 186 -9.38 20.21 0.03
C ALA A 186 -7.93 20.36 0.54
N ARG A 187 -7.74 21.12 1.64
CA ARG A 187 -6.44 21.28 2.32
C ARG A 187 -5.82 19.95 2.76
N THR A 188 -6.64 19.01 3.24
CA THR A 188 -6.18 17.67 3.66
C THR A 188 -5.66 16.91 2.45
N ARG A 189 -6.39 16.94 1.34
CA ARG A 189 -5.97 16.30 0.09
C ARG A 189 -4.67 16.89 -0.42
N GLU A 190 -4.54 18.21 -0.46
CA GLU A 190 -3.34 18.90 -0.92
C GLU A 190 -2.11 18.57 -0.07
N ALA A 191 -2.25 18.57 1.25
CA ALA A 191 -1.19 18.18 2.17
C ALA A 191 -0.71 16.74 1.92
N LEU A 192 -1.65 15.80 1.74
CA LEU A 192 -1.31 14.40 1.45
C LEU A 192 -0.74 14.21 0.04
N VAL A 193 -1.21 14.95 -0.97
CA VAL A 193 -0.60 14.96 -2.31
C VAL A 193 0.86 15.39 -2.21
N SER A 194 1.13 16.50 -1.52
CA SER A 194 2.48 17.03 -1.33
C SER A 194 3.37 16.03 -0.60
N HIS A 195 2.86 15.41 0.47
CA HIS A 195 3.57 14.36 1.20
C HIS A 195 3.91 13.17 0.29
N LEU A 196 2.94 12.64 -0.44
CA LEU A 196 3.15 11.49 -1.33
C LEU A 196 4.07 11.81 -2.52
N ALA A 197 4.05 13.06 -3.01
CA ALA A 197 4.92 13.50 -4.09
C ALA A 197 6.41 13.40 -3.74
N SER A 198 6.77 13.42 -2.45
CA SER A 198 8.15 13.26 -1.99
C SER A 198 8.72 11.86 -2.22
N TYR A 199 7.87 10.83 -2.32
CA TYR A 199 8.31 9.45 -2.54
C TYR A 199 8.73 9.20 -3.99
N ASN A 200 9.67 8.27 -4.19
CA ASN A 200 10.04 7.82 -5.53
C ASN A 200 8.96 6.89 -6.13
N MET A 201 9.11 6.53 -7.41
CA MET A 201 8.13 5.69 -8.13
C MET A 201 7.96 4.30 -7.48
N TRP A 202 9.04 3.70 -7.00
CA TRP A 202 9.02 2.37 -6.37
C TRP A 202 8.20 2.40 -5.07
N ALA A 203 8.46 3.40 -4.23
CA ALA A 203 7.72 3.60 -3.00
C ALA A 203 6.24 3.88 -3.29
N LEU A 204 5.92 4.73 -4.26
CA LEU A 204 4.52 5.01 -4.64
C LEU A 204 3.77 3.77 -5.12
N GLN A 205 4.44 2.88 -5.87
CA GLN A 205 3.85 1.61 -6.30
C GLN A 205 3.52 0.71 -5.09
N GLY A 206 4.42 0.66 -4.10
CA GLY A 206 4.20 -0.06 -2.85
C GLY A 206 3.07 0.57 -2.03
N ILE A 207 3.03 1.90 -1.90
CA ILE A 207 1.99 2.62 -1.17
C ILE A 207 0.62 2.37 -1.80
N GLU A 208 0.46 2.54 -3.12
CA GLU A 208 -0.80 2.25 -3.81
C GLU A 208 -1.26 0.82 -3.56
N PHE A 209 -0.34 -0.15 -3.59
CA PHE A 209 -0.66 -1.54 -3.30
C PHE A 209 -1.17 -1.72 -1.87
N VAL A 210 -0.48 -1.18 -0.87
CA VAL A 210 -0.87 -1.29 0.55
C VAL A 210 -2.22 -0.62 0.80
N VAL A 211 -2.43 0.61 0.32
CA VAL A 211 -3.73 1.30 0.43
C VAL A 211 -4.85 0.47 -0.18
N THR A 212 -4.60 -0.17 -1.32
CA THR A 212 -5.59 -1.01 -1.99
C THR A 212 -5.97 -2.26 -1.19
N GLN A 213 -5.01 -2.85 -0.46
CA GLN A 213 -5.25 -4.02 0.40
C GLN A 213 -5.97 -3.64 1.69
N LEU A 214 -5.53 -2.57 2.35
CA LEU A 214 -6.12 -2.12 3.62
C LEU A 214 -7.41 -1.34 3.44
N LYS A 215 -7.69 -0.85 2.22
CA LYS A 215 -8.82 0.06 1.94
C LYS A 215 -8.79 1.34 2.78
N SER A 216 -7.60 1.72 3.24
CA SER A 216 -7.41 2.86 4.13
C SER A 216 -6.09 3.56 3.83
N MET A 217 -6.18 4.84 3.52
CA MET A 217 -5.03 5.73 3.42
C MET A 217 -4.47 6.00 4.82
N VAL A 218 -5.33 6.18 5.83
CA VAL A 218 -4.93 6.48 7.21
C VAL A 218 -4.09 5.35 7.81
N LEU A 219 -4.55 4.10 7.69
CA LEU A 219 -3.78 2.94 8.17
C LEU A 219 -2.47 2.76 7.39
N THR A 220 -2.47 3.05 6.08
CA THR A 220 -1.27 2.96 5.26
C THR A 220 -0.22 3.99 5.68
N LEU A 221 -0.62 5.24 5.96
CA LEU A 221 0.28 6.25 6.52
C LEU A 221 0.82 5.81 7.89
N GLY A 222 -0.02 5.21 8.73
CA GLY A 222 0.38 4.62 10.01
C GLY A 222 1.46 3.54 9.87
N LEU A 223 1.39 2.71 8.83
CA LEU A 223 2.43 1.71 8.54
C LEU A 223 3.73 2.33 8.05
N ILE A 224 3.65 3.30 7.13
CA ILE A 224 4.84 3.93 6.53
C ILE A 224 5.65 4.67 7.59
N ASP A 225 4.98 5.39 8.49
CA ASP A 225 5.61 6.12 9.59
C ASP A 225 5.90 5.22 10.81
N LEU A 226 5.71 3.90 10.69
CA LEU A 226 5.96 2.90 11.74
C LEU A 226 5.18 3.16 13.04
N TYR A 227 4.06 3.89 12.96
CA TYR A 227 3.12 4.07 14.07
C TYR A 227 2.33 2.79 14.33
N LEU A 228 2.02 2.04 13.27
CA LEU A 228 1.37 0.73 13.32
C LEU A 228 2.35 -0.36 12.88
N THR A 229 2.24 -1.54 13.50
CA THR A 229 2.83 -2.76 12.94
C THR A 229 1.95 -3.29 11.81
N VAL A 230 2.50 -4.18 10.97
CA VAL A 230 1.77 -4.81 9.86
C VAL A 230 0.55 -5.56 10.39
N GLU A 231 0.72 -6.37 11.44
CA GLU A 231 -0.34 -7.16 12.07
C GLU A 231 -1.46 -6.25 12.56
N ARG A 232 -1.10 -5.12 13.19
CA ARG A 232 -2.06 -4.18 13.73
C ARG A 232 -2.84 -3.47 12.63
N ALA A 233 -2.20 -3.03 11.55
CA ALA A 233 -2.91 -2.38 10.46
C ALA A 233 -3.87 -3.34 9.75
N VAL A 234 -3.47 -4.59 9.53
CA VAL A 234 -4.35 -5.63 8.96
C VAL A 234 -5.54 -5.89 9.87
N LEU A 235 -5.30 -6.04 11.17
CA LEU A 235 -6.36 -6.17 12.18
C LEU A 235 -7.36 -5.02 12.13
N LEU A 236 -6.86 -3.78 12.15
CA LEU A 236 -7.70 -2.59 12.13
C LEU A 236 -8.49 -2.47 10.82
N SER A 237 -7.91 -2.87 9.68
CA SER A 237 -8.63 -2.86 8.39
C SER A 237 -9.77 -3.87 8.33
N ARG A 238 -9.70 -4.95 9.12
CA ARG A 238 -10.68 -6.06 9.17
C ARG A 238 -11.53 -6.04 10.42
N LEU A 239 -11.45 -4.98 11.24
CA LEU A 239 -11.99 -4.95 12.60
C LEU A 239 -13.46 -5.41 12.68
N GLU A 240 -14.29 -4.96 11.75
CA GLU A 240 -15.69 -5.36 11.68
C GLU A 240 -15.90 -6.83 11.28
N GLU A 241 -15.12 -7.32 10.31
CA GLU A 241 -15.17 -8.73 9.90
C GLU A 241 -14.81 -9.63 11.08
N GLU A 242 -13.74 -9.29 11.81
CA GLU A 242 -13.30 -10.05 12.97
C GLU A 242 -14.33 -9.99 14.11
N TYR A 243 -14.99 -8.83 14.31
CA TYR A 243 -16.09 -8.70 15.25
C TYR A 243 -17.26 -9.64 14.90
N GLN A 244 -17.67 -9.68 13.63
CA GLN A 244 -18.77 -10.55 13.16
C GLN A 244 -18.42 -12.04 13.28
N VAL A 245 -17.18 -12.42 12.97
CA VAL A 245 -16.69 -13.80 13.12
C VAL A 245 -16.70 -14.21 14.59
N GLY A 246 -16.19 -13.37 15.49
CA GLY A 246 -16.18 -13.63 16.93
C GLY A 246 -17.59 -13.77 17.52
N ALA A 247 -18.51 -12.87 17.13
CA ALA A 247 -19.90 -12.92 17.55
C ALA A 247 -20.61 -14.19 17.07
N ARG A 248 -20.34 -14.64 15.84
CA ARG A 248 -20.96 -15.85 15.26
C ARG A 248 -20.43 -17.15 15.87
N LEU A 249 -19.16 -17.17 16.29
CA LEU A 249 -18.52 -18.36 16.86
C LEU A 249 -18.67 -18.45 18.39
N GLY A 250 -19.34 -17.49 19.03
CA GLY A 250 -19.52 -17.47 20.49
C GLY A 250 -18.20 -17.34 21.27
N CYS A 251 -17.16 -16.77 20.65
CA CYS A 251 -15.85 -16.63 21.28
C CYS A 251 -15.85 -15.42 22.24
N PRO A 252 -15.42 -15.57 23.52
CA PRO A 252 -15.46 -14.49 24.49
C PRO A 252 -14.63 -13.26 24.07
N ARG A 253 -15.20 -12.07 24.34
CA ARG A 253 -14.74 -10.73 23.91
C ARG A 253 -13.25 -10.40 24.15
N SER A 254 -12.56 -11.08 25.07
CA SER A 254 -11.16 -10.83 25.41
C SER A 254 -10.15 -11.47 24.45
N ASP A 255 -10.60 -12.36 23.56
CA ASP A 255 -9.71 -13.24 22.79
C ASP A 255 -9.73 -12.97 21.29
N ALA A 256 -10.71 -12.21 20.78
CA ALA A 256 -10.81 -11.86 19.36
C ALA A 256 -9.56 -11.09 18.85
N LEU A 257 -8.95 -10.25 19.69
CA LEU A 257 -7.71 -9.53 19.36
C LEU A 257 -6.44 -10.37 19.61
N LYS A 258 -6.51 -11.44 20.43
CA LYS A 258 -5.35 -12.29 20.77
C LYS A 258 -5.12 -13.42 19.77
N HIS A 259 -6.17 -13.93 19.13
CA HIS A 259 -6.07 -15.05 18.18
C HIS A 259 -5.42 -14.69 16.84
N VAL A 260 -5.30 -13.40 16.51
CA VAL A 260 -4.76 -12.95 15.22
C VAL A 260 -3.23 -13.00 15.15
N ALA A 261 -2.53 -12.97 16.28
CA ALA A 261 -1.06 -13.10 16.30
C ALA A 261 -0.55 -14.49 15.86
N VAL A 262 -1.41 -15.51 15.84
CA VAL A 262 -1.01 -16.92 15.66
C VAL A 262 -1.18 -17.42 14.21
N LYS A 263 -1.82 -16.65 13.32
CA LYS A 263 -2.23 -17.14 11.98
C LYS A 263 -1.53 -16.50 10.78
N LEU A 264 -0.41 -15.82 11.01
CA LEU A 264 0.59 -15.58 9.95
C LEU A 264 1.55 -16.78 9.94
N PRO A 265 1.92 -17.32 8.76
CA PRO A 265 2.84 -18.44 8.70
C PRO A 265 4.17 -18.05 9.33
N HIS A 266 4.49 -18.67 10.48
CA HIS A 266 5.86 -18.79 10.95
C HIS A 266 6.67 -19.55 9.89
N ALA A 267 7.28 -18.80 8.96
CA ALA A 267 8.24 -19.31 8.01
C ALA A 267 9.60 -18.66 8.28
N LEU A 268 10.20 -19.05 9.41
CA LEU A 268 11.64 -18.97 9.63
C LEU A 268 12.03 -20.24 10.42
N PRO A 269 12.66 -21.23 9.79
CA PRO A 269 13.20 -22.36 10.53
C PRO A 269 14.38 -21.88 11.37
N SER A 270 14.24 -22.01 12.69
CA SER A 270 15.34 -21.96 13.65
C SER A 270 16.35 -23.06 13.30
N SER A 271 17.47 -22.70 12.67
CA SER A 271 18.61 -23.59 12.50
C SER A 271 19.24 -23.88 13.86
N ARG A 272 18.91 -25.05 14.42
CA ARG A 272 19.77 -25.71 15.41
C ARG A 272 21.01 -26.23 14.67
N GLY A 273 22.03 -25.40 14.57
CA GLY A 273 23.35 -25.74 14.05
C GLY A 273 24.36 -25.86 15.19
N ASN A 274 25.04 -26.99 15.22
CA ASN A 274 26.02 -27.42 16.20
C ASN A 274 27.20 -26.44 16.31
N ARG A 275 27.72 -26.23 17.52
CA ARG A 275 28.90 -25.39 17.82
C ARG A 275 30.18 -25.99 17.23
N THR A 276 30.91 -25.21 16.45
CA THR A 276 32.37 -25.30 16.32
C THR A 276 32.99 -23.94 16.70
N PRO A 277 34.10 -23.90 17.48
CA PRO A 277 34.66 -22.65 17.96
C PRO A 277 35.76 -22.13 17.01
N GLY A 278 35.67 -20.85 16.64
CA GLY A 278 36.81 -20.09 16.12
C GLY A 278 36.51 -19.26 14.88
N ALA A 279 36.09 -18.02 15.06
CA ALA A 279 36.45 -16.85 14.24
C ALA A 279 35.66 -15.61 14.75
N GLU A 280 36.23 -14.44 14.51
CA GLU A 280 36.08 -13.21 15.27
C GLU A 280 34.69 -12.52 15.26
N LYS A 281 34.47 -11.74 16.33
CA LYS A 281 33.30 -10.90 16.56
C LYS A 281 33.22 -9.76 15.55
N GLY A 282 32.30 -9.84 14.60
CA GLY A 282 31.73 -8.69 13.88
C GLY A 282 30.32 -8.42 14.39
N ILE A 283 30.14 -7.40 15.23
CA ILE A 283 28.84 -6.96 15.73
C ILE A 283 28.11 -6.27 14.56
N VAL A 284 27.12 -6.92 13.96
CA VAL A 284 26.22 -6.30 12.98
C VAL A 284 25.13 -5.56 13.75
N HIS A 285 25.24 -4.23 13.78
CA HIS A 285 24.15 -3.36 14.21
C HIS A 285 22.97 -3.50 13.25
N HIS A 286 21.78 -3.77 13.77
CA HIS A 286 20.53 -3.64 13.02
C HIS A 286 20.36 -2.18 12.58
N ALA A 287 20.54 -1.92 11.27
CA ALA A 287 20.29 -0.62 10.67
C ALA A 287 18.81 -0.50 10.27
N PRO A 288 18.10 0.57 10.67
CA PRO A 288 16.75 0.84 10.20
C PRO A 288 16.77 1.18 8.70
N TRP A 289 15.64 0.90 8.03
CA TRP A 289 15.38 1.17 6.63
C TRP A 289 15.70 2.65 6.28
N GLN A 290 16.85 2.91 5.64
CA GLN A 290 17.25 4.26 5.20
C GLN A 290 16.69 4.56 3.81
N GLY A 291 15.37 4.57 3.69
CA GLY A 291 14.66 5.11 2.54
C GLY A 291 13.97 6.41 2.96
N ALA A 292 14.54 7.56 2.58
CA ALA A 292 14.01 8.91 2.76
C ALA A 292 13.58 9.29 4.19
N ARG A 293 14.48 9.95 4.95
CA ARG A 293 14.02 10.77 6.09
C ARG A 293 13.10 11.87 5.53
N PRO A 294 11.88 12.07 6.08
CA PRO A 294 11.06 13.21 5.71
C PRO A 294 11.81 14.51 6.07
N PRO A 295 11.62 15.61 5.32
CA PRO A 295 12.19 16.90 5.71
C PRO A 295 11.70 17.24 7.12
N SER A 296 12.64 17.55 8.01
CA SER A 296 12.35 18.02 9.36
C SER A 296 11.63 19.35 9.26
N TRP A 297 10.33 19.37 9.55
CA TRP A 297 9.56 20.61 9.65
C TRP A 297 9.87 21.28 11.00
N PRO A 298 10.14 22.60 11.03
CA PRO A 298 10.51 23.26 12.26
C PRO A 298 9.29 23.39 13.19
N HIS A 299 9.36 22.77 14.37
CA HIS A 299 8.50 23.11 15.50
C HIS A 299 8.81 24.55 15.93
N ARG A 300 7.96 25.51 15.56
CA ARG A 300 8.02 26.85 16.12
C ARG A 300 7.12 26.91 17.36
N LEU A 301 7.80 27.01 18.50
CA LEU A 301 7.30 27.34 19.83
C LEU A 301 6.32 28.53 19.80
N LEU A 302 5.21 28.40 20.51
CA LEU A 302 4.46 29.52 21.07
C LEU A 302 4.16 29.19 22.52
N SER A 303 5.11 29.55 23.38
CA SER A 303 4.92 29.66 24.83
C SER A 303 4.06 30.88 25.14
N ALA A 304 3.03 30.70 25.96
CA ALA A 304 2.25 31.76 26.56
C ALA A 304 3.08 32.56 27.59
N PRO A 305 2.74 33.84 27.89
CA PRO A 305 3.18 34.48 29.12
C PRO A 305 2.01 34.70 30.09
N GLY A 306 2.17 34.16 31.30
CA GLY A 306 1.40 34.51 32.49
C GLY A 306 2.00 35.72 33.23
N ARG A 307 1.13 36.42 33.97
CA ARG A 307 1.34 37.68 34.71
C ARG A 307 2.17 37.52 35.99
N LEU A 308 2.85 38.59 36.43
CA LEU A 308 2.68 39.33 37.71
C LEU A 308 3.95 40.11 38.14
N GLY A 309 3.79 41.35 38.63
CA GLY A 309 4.73 42.03 39.55
C GLY A 309 5.16 43.47 39.18
N ALA A 310 4.67 44.47 39.92
CA ALA A 310 4.85 45.93 39.79
C ALA A 310 6.13 46.45 40.53
N PRO A 311 6.34 47.75 40.91
CA PRO A 311 5.75 49.07 40.52
C PRO A 311 6.79 50.23 40.33
N VAL A 312 6.30 51.50 40.23
CA VAL A 312 6.98 52.81 40.49
C VAL A 312 7.78 53.41 39.29
N CYS A 313 7.74 54.69 38.85
CA CYS A 313 7.42 56.03 39.39
C CYS A 313 7.03 57.01 38.24
N LEU A 314 6.23 58.05 38.53
CA LEU A 314 6.08 59.29 37.73
C LEU A 314 7.24 60.27 38.05
N PRO A 315 7.56 61.26 37.18
CA PRO A 315 6.99 62.61 37.38
C PRO A 315 6.71 63.45 36.12
N HIS A 316 5.94 64.52 36.37
CA HIS A 316 5.52 65.68 35.57
C HIS A 316 6.61 66.48 34.83
N THR A 317 6.21 67.12 33.72
CA THR A 317 6.30 68.58 33.40
C THR A 317 5.44 68.84 32.14
N GLY A 318 4.39 69.69 32.12
CA GLY A 318 4.41 71.16 31.94
C GLY A 318 5.01 71.55 30.58
N GLY A 319 4.44 72.26 29.61
CA GLY A 319 3.33 73.21 29.48
C GLY A 319 3.76 74.29 28.44
N ALA A 320 2.79 74.88 27.71
CA ALA A 320 2.92 75.97 26.69
C ALA A 320 3.36 75.56 25.27
N GLY A 321 2.79 76.05 24.16
CA GLY A 321 1.74 77.04 23.88
C GLY A 321 1.52 77.12 22.35
N GLY A 322 0.31 77.44 21.89
CA GLY A 322 0.02 77.78 20.47
C GLY A 322 0.46 79.23 20.13
N PRO A 323 -0.05 79.90 19.06
CA PRO A 323 -1.16 79.51 18.17
C PRO A 323 -0.98 79.91 16.67
N ALA A 324 -2.10 79.84 15.92
CA ALA A 324 -2.48 80.58 14.70
C ALA A 324 -1.98 80.04 13.35
N ARG A 325 -2.69 80.13 12.21
CA ARG A 325 -4.06 80.55 11.83
C ARG A 325 -4.25 80.04 10.39
N SER A 326 -5.45 79.59 10.04
CA SER A 326 -5.87 79.38 8.64
C SER A 326 -6.19 80.71 7.94
N PRO A 327 -6.23 80.69 6.60
CA PRO A 327 -7.51 80.92 5.92
C PRO A 327 -8.16 79.64 5.40
#